data_AF-A0A6D2J5J5-F1
#
_entry.id   AF-A0A6D2J5J5-F1
#
_cell.length_a   1.000
_cell.length_b   1.000
_cell.length_c   1.000
_cell.angle_alpha   90.00
_cell.angle_beta   90.00
_cell.angle_gamma   90.00
#
_symmetry.space_group_name_H-M   'P 1'
#
loop_
_entity.id
_entity.type
_entity.pdbx_description
1 polymer ?
#
loop_
_entity_poly.entity_id
_entity_poly.type
_entity_poly.pdbx_seq_one_letter_code
_entity_poly.pdbx_strand_id
1 'polypeptide(L)'
;MNKDATSWFSNLPAETIDSFDDLSTAFMKHFGMFMSKGNTNLFTMAQGKDEPLREFVERFKTAAAEHSDIPDAIGIKAFENGFGSNQS
;
A
#
# COMPACT_ATOMS: atom_id res chain seq x y z
N MET A 1 -7.64 11.29 17.91
CA MET A 1 -6.17 11.08 17.85
C MET A 1 -5.61 12.06 16.83
N ASN A 2 -4.61 12.84 17.23
CA ASN A 2 -3.98 13.84 16.39
C ASN A 2 -3.24 13.12 15.26
N LYS A 3 -3.49 13.47 14.00
CA LYS A 3 -3.05 12.69 12.83
C LYS A 3 -1.60 12.98 12.42
N ASP A 4 -0.93 13.87 13.15
CA ASP A 4 0.37 14.41 12.77
C ASP A 4 1.49 13.67 13.49
N ALA A 5 2.38 13.05 12.71
CA ALA A 5 3.52 12.27 13.20
C ALA A 5 4.43 13.07 14.15
N THR A 6 4.57 14.37 13.93
CA THR A 6 5.36 15.27 14.79
C THR A 6 4.77 15.37 16.20
N SER A 7 3.44 15.44 16.33
CA SER A 7 2.78 15.51 17.63
C SER A 7 2.87 14.18 18.36
N TRP A 8 2.73 13.05 17.66
CA TRP A 8 2.94 11.73 18.26
C TRP A 8 4.37 11.56 18.78
N PHE A 9 5.37 11.82 17.94
CA PHE A 9 6.77 11.63 18.29
C PHE A 9 7.19 12.50 19.49
N SER A 10 6.72 13.75 19.54
CA SER A 10 7.00 14.68 20.65
C SER A 10 6.36 14.27 21.98
N ASN A 11 5.38 13.37 21.96
CA ASN A 11 4.69 12.87 23.16
C ASN A 11 5.23 11.51 23.64
N LEU A 12 6.26 10.96 22.99
CA LEU A 12 6.88 9.72 23.46
C LEU A 12 7.64 9.98 24.77
N PRO A 13 7.60 9.05 25.75
CA PRO A 13 8.39 9.19 26.96
C PRO A 13 9.89 9.24 26.63
N ALA A 14 10.66 10.00 27.41
CA ALA A 14 12.13 10.01 27.27
C ALA A 14 12.69 8.59 27.42
N GLU A 15 13.80 8.31 26.72
CA GLU A 15 14.52 7.01 26.79
C GLU A 15 13.69 5.81 26.29
N THR A 16 12.65 6.05 25.47
CA THR A 16 11.87 4.96 24.84
C THR A 16 12.30 4.60 23.42
N ILE A 17 13.18 5.42 22.83
CA ILE A 17 13.74 5.22 21.50
C ILE A 17 15.24 5.46 21.61
N ASP A 18 16.01 4.38 21.56
CA ASP A 18 17.47 4.42 21.62
C ASP A 18 18.12 4.14 20.25
N SER A 19 17.32 3.73 19.27
CA SER A 19 17.76 3.38 17.93
C SER A 19 16.71 3.70 16.86
N PHE A 20 17.15 3.65 15.60
CA PHE A 20 16.24 3.74 14.46
C PHE A 20 15.24 2.57 14.43
N ASP A 21 15.64 1.38 14.88
CA ASP A 21 14.79 0.20 14.89
C ASP A 21 13.67 0.31 15.93
N ASP A 22 13.95 0.89 17.09
CA ASP A 22 12.94 1.18 18.12
C ASP A 22 11.93 2.22 17.61
N LEU A 23 12.42 3.27 16.95
CA LEU A 23 11.58 4.28 16.31
C LEU A 23 10.69 3.67 15.22
N SER A 24 11.28 2.87 14.33
CA SER A 24 10.56 2.20 13.24
C SER A 24 9.47 1.27 13.78
N THR A 25 9.79 0.50 14.81
CA THR A 25 8.84 -0.41 15.47
C THR A 25 7.69 0.35 16.15
N ALA A 26 8.00 1.41 16.89
CA ALA A 26 6.98 2.25 17.55
C ALA A 26 6.09 2.96 16.54
N PHE A 27 6.67 3.47 15.46
CA PHE A 27 5.96 4.12 14.37
C PHE A 27 5.01 3.14 13.68
N MET A 28 5.49 1.94 13.33
CA MET A 28 4.66 0.88 12.74
C MET A 28 3.57 0.41 13.70
N LYS A 29 3.82 0.36 15.01
CA LYS A 29 2.77 0.02 15.98
C LYS A 29 1.69 1.10 16.08
N HIS A 30 2.06 2.38 15.97
CA HIS A 30 1.13 3.50 16.11
C HIS A 30 0.37 3.83 14.82
N PHE A 31 1.05 3.77 13.67
CA PHE A 31 0.51 4.14 12.36
C PHE A 31 0.32 2.94 11.43
N GLY A 32 0.92 1.79 11.71
CA GLY A 32 0.93 0.63 10.81
C GLY A 32 -0.44 -0.01 10.58
N MET A 33 -1.38 0.12 11.52
CA MET A 33 -2.77 -0.30 11.29
C MET A 33 -3.46 0.52 10.18
N PHE A 34 -2.95 1.72 9.88
CA PHE A 34 -3.39 2.54 8.75
C PHE A 34 -2.54 2.33 7.49
N MET A 35 -1.30 1.84 7.64
CA MET A 35 -0.37 1.57 6.53
C MET A 35 -0.48 0.14 5.99
N SER A 36 -1.16 -0.78 6.68
CA SER A 36 -1.35 -2.17 6.21
C SER A 36 -2.39 -2.32 5.11
N LYS A 37 -2.93 -1.22 4.57
CA LYS A 37 -3.81 -1.24 3.41
C LYS A 37 -2.96 -1.22 2.16
N GLY A 38 -2.67 -2.41 1.66
CA GLY A 38 -2.15 -2.65 0.32
C GLY A 38 -0.70 -2.23 0.11
N ASN A 39 0.24 -3.13 0.41
CA ASN A 39 1.63 -2.97 -0.03
C ASN A 39 1.77 -2.97 -1.57
N THR A 40 0.72 -3.40 -2.27
CA THR A 40 0.71 -3.54 -3.73
C THR A 40 0.21 -2.25 -4.38
N ASN A 41 1.09 -1.53 -5.07
CA ASN A 41 0.66 -0.40 -5.89
C ASN A 41 -0.02 -0.90 -7.18
N LEU A 42 -1.34 -0.67 -7.30
CA LEU A 42 -2.14 -1.08 -8.46
C LEU A 42 -1.60 -0.52 -9.78
N PHE A 43 -1.00 0.67 -9.78
CA PHE A 43 -0.47 1.30 -11.00
C PHE A 43 0.80 0.66 -11.53
N THR A 44 1.50 -0.11 -10.70
CA THR A 44 2.71 -0.84 -11.11
C THR A 44 2.43 -2.28 -11.47
N MET A 45 1.19 -2.76 -11.25
CA MET A 45 0.81 -4.11 -11.65
C MET A 45 0.70 -4.16 -13.17
N ALA A 46 1.46 -5.06 -13.78
CA ALA A 46 1.33 -5.42 -15.17
C ALA A 46 0.94 -6.90 -15.28
N GLN A 47 0.23 -7.24 -16.35
CA GLN A 47 0.15 -8.64 -16.78
C GLN A 47 1.59 -9.11 -17.07
N GLY A 48 1.91 -10.37 -16.79
CA GLY A 48 3.15 -11.00 -17.25
C GLY A 48 3.06 -11.43 -18.71
N LYS A 49 4.17 -11.43 -19.46
CA LYS A 49 4.17 -11.76 -20.90
C LYS A 49 3.52 -13.11 -21.20
N ASP A 50 3.79 -14.09 -20.33
CA ASP A 50 3.27 -15.45 -20.41
C ASP A 50 2.16 -15.71 -19.39
N GLU A 51 1.66 -14.67 -18.73
CA GLU A 51 0.62 -14.78 -17.72
C GLU A 51 -0.77 -14.83 -18.38
N PRO A 52 -1.58 -15.86 -18.10
CA PRO A 52 -2.96 -15.88 -18.53
C PRO A 52 -3.75 -14.70 -17.96
N LEU A 53 -4.62 -14.09 -18.76
CA LEU A 53 -5.45 -12.96 -18.33
C LEU A 53 -6.21 -13.25 -17.04
N ARG A 54 -6.68 -14.49 -16.86
CA ARG A 54 -7.39 -14.92 -15.65
C ARG A 54 -6.51 -14.78 -14.40
N GLU A 55 -5.24 -15.15 -14.48
CA GLU A 55 -4.32 -15.05 -13.34
C GLU A 55 -4.03 -13.59 -13.00
N PHE A 56 -3.82 -12.75 -14.02
CA PHE A 56 -3.65 -11.30 -13.82
C PHE A 56 -4.86 -10.68 -13.13
N VAL A 57 -6.07 -10.98 -13.60
CA VAL A 57 -7.32 -10.44 -13.03
C VAL A 57 -7.48 -10.85 -11.56
N GLU A 58 -7.16 -12.09 -11.19
CA GLU A 58 -7.28 -12.54 -9.80
C GLU A 58 -6.24 -11.88 -8.88
N ARG A 59 -4.99 -11.70 -9.35
CA ARG A 59 -3.99 -10.91 -8.60
C ARG A 59 -4.42 -9.46 -8.44
N PHE A 60 -4.92 -8.84 -9.52
CA PHE A 60 -5.37 -7.44 -9.50
C PHE A 60 -6.55 -7.24 -8.53
N LYS A 61 -7.56 -8.11 -8.55
CA LYS A 61 -8.69 -8.07 -7.60
C LYS A 61 -8.22 -8.20 -6.15
N THR A 62 -7.28 -9.13 -5.90
CA THR A 62 -6.72 -9.34 -4.57
C THR A 62 -6.04 -8.07 -4.05
N ALA A 63 -5.19 -7.45 -4.87
CA ALA A 63 -4.55 -6.18 -4.53
C ALA A 63 -5.57 -5.05 -4.36
N ALA A 64 -6.57 -4.95 -5.24
CA ALA A 64 -7.58 -3.89 -5.19
C ALA A 64 -8.46 -3.98 -3.93
N ALA A 65 -8.72 -5.19 -3.42
CA ALA A 65 -9.44 -5.40 -2.16
C ALA A 65 -8.71 -4.80 -0.94
N GLU A 66 -7.39 -4.62 -1.02
CA GLU A 66 -6.57 -3.99 0.02
C GLU A 66 -6.71 -2.46 0.03
N HIS A 67 -7.25 -1.86 -1.05
CA HIS A 67 -7.34 -0.42 -1.30
C HIS A 67 -8.79 0.06 -1.35
N SER A 68 -9.50 -0.01 -0.22
CA SER A 68 -10.93 0.38 -0.13
C SER A 68 -11.21 1.88 -0.27
N ASP A 69 -10.18 2.71 -0.33
CA ASP A 69 -10.22 4.16 -0.47
C ASP A 69 -9.98 4.64 -1.91
N ILE A 70 -9.57 3.76 -2.82
CA ILE A 70 -9.37 4.11 -4.23
C ILE A 70 -10.73 4.23 -4.93
N PRO A 71 -11.06 5.35 -5.60
CA PRO A 71 -12.27 5.46 -6.40
C PRO A 71 -12.27 4.46 -7.57
N ASP A 72 -13.42 3.87 -7.89
CA ASP A 72 -13.55 2.87 -8.98
C ASP A 72 -12.93 3.33 -10.31
N ALA A 73 -13.12 4.60 -10.68
CA ALA A 73 -12.56 5.17 -11.91
C ALA A 73 -11.02 5.16 -11.93
N ILE A 74 -10.38 5.25 -10.77
CA ILE A 74 -8.93 5.18 -10.61
C ILE A 74 -8.47 3.71 -10.68
N GLY A 75 -9.22 2.80 -10.06
CA GLY A 75 -8.98 1.35 -10.16
C GLY A 75 -9.08 0.81 -11.58
N ILE A 76 -10.08 1.26 -12.35
CA ILE A 76 -10.25 0.89 -13.77
C ILE A 76 -9.05 1.34 -14.60
N LYS A 77 -8.58 2.57 -14.43
CA LYS A 77 -7.39 3.06 -15.14
C LYS A 77 -6.12 2.27 -14.79
N ALA A 78 -5.94 1.91 -13.52
CA ALA A 78 -4.81 1.07 -13.12
C ALA A 78 -4.88 -0.32 -13.77
N PHE A 79 -6.08 -0.90 -13.88
CA PHE A 79 -6.29 -2.17 -14.57
C PHE A 79 -5.98 -2.09 -16.06
N GLU A 80 -6.52 -1.07 -16.75
CA GLU A 80 -6.28 -0.84 -18.18
C GLU A 80 -4.80 -0.66 -18.49
N ASN A 81 -4.08 0.10 -17.66
CA ASN A 81 -2.64 0.29 -17.78
C ASN A 81 -1.88 -1.04 -17.66
N GLY A 82 -2.19 -1.83 -16.63
CA GLY A 82 -1.52 -3.11 -16.39
C GLY A 82 -1.79 -4.17 -17.45
N PHE A 83 -2.99 -4.15 -18.03
CA PHE A 83 -3.37 -5.02 -19.15
C PHE A 83 -2.72 -4.57 -20.46
N GLY A 84 -2.70 -3.26 -20.74
CA GLY A 84 -2.17 -2.69 -21.98
C GLY A 84 -0.64 -2.71 -22.07
N SER A 85 0.07 -2.71 -20.95
CA SER A 85 1.55 -2.70 -20.91
C SER A 85 2.22 -3.91 -21.56
N ASN A 86 1.50 -5.01 -21.79
CA ASN A 86 2.01 -6.19 -22.51
C ASN A 86 1.57 -6.29 -23.98
N GLN A 87 0.70 -5.40 -24.43
CA GLN A 87 0.18 -5.42 -25.81
C GLN A 87 0.92 -4.43 -26.72
N SER A 88 1.94 -3.75 -26.20
CA SER A 88 2.77 -2.76 -26.91
C SER A 88 4.08 -3.37 -27.42
#